data_AF-C1DVC8-F1
#
_entry.id   AF-C1DVC8-F1
#
_cell.length_a   1.000
_cell.length_b   1.000
_cell.length_c   1.000
_cell.angle_alpha   90.00
_cell.angle_beta   90.00
_cell.angle_gamma   90.00
#
_symmetry.space_group_name_H-M   'P 1'
#
loop_
_entity.id
_entity.type
_entity.pdbx_description
1 polymer ?
#
loop_
_entity_poly.entity_id
_entity_poly.type
_entity_poly.pdbx_seq_one_letter_code
_entity_poly.pdbx_strand_id
1 'polypeptide(L)'
;MGKKEIQDLFERLKDLLLVEKDLIVKAINDSQAVDQLNKVVEEKREVLLKLANYNPEDFKGFENMVREIQDLSKSNMILSQANLKFIESVFDSIFENASTYSTEGQIKKQSSSIINKKA
;
A
#
# COMPACT_ATOMS: atom_id res chain seq x y z
N MET A 1 -13.80 -33.83 -0.08
CA MET A 1 -12.92 -33.37 1.00
C MET A 1 -12.22 -32.05 0.64
N GLY A 2 -11.64 -31.91 -0.56
CA GLY A 2 -10.92 -30.68 -0.97
C GLY A 2 -11.72 -29.37 -1.07
N LYS A 3 -13.02 -29.39 -1.41
CA LYS A 3 -13.81 -28.14 -1.52
C LYS A 3 -13.94 -27.38 -0.19
N LYS A 4 -14.08 -28.09 0.93
CA LYS A 4 -14.16 -27.43 2.25
C LYS A 4 -12.83 -26.79 2.62
N GLU A 5 -11.73 -27.49 2.35
CA GLU A 5 -10.38 -26.97 2.60
C GLU A 5 -10.08 -25.71 1.77
N ILE A 6 -10.45 -25.71 0.49
CA ILE A 6 -10.33 -24.52 -0.38
C ILE A 6 -11.16 -23.36 0.17
N GLN A 7 -12.39 -23.63 0.61
CA GLN A 7 -13.24 -22.62 1.23
C GLN A 7 -12.58 -22.03 2.49
N ASP A 8 -12.10 -22.89 3.39
CA ASP A 8 -11.44 -22.47 4.62
C ASP A 8 -10.17 -21.63 4.32
N LEU A 9 -9.40 -21.99 3.28
CA LEU A 9 -8.23 -21.23 2.82
C LEU A 9 -8.61 -19.85 2.28
N PHE A 10 -9.67 -19.74 1.48
CA PHE A 10 -10.12 -18.45 0.96
C PHE A 10 -10.72 -17.57 2.05
N GLU A 11 -11.50 -18.12 2.97
CA GLU A 11 -12.00 -17.39 4.14
C GLU A 11 -10.84 -16.87 5.00
N ARG A 12 -9.82 -17.70 5.24
CA ARG A 12 -8.61 -17.27 5.94
C ARG A 12 -7.87 -16.16 5.20
N LEU A 13 -7.72 -16.27 3.87
CA LEU A 13 -7.07 -15.23 3.07
C LEU A 13 -7.84 -13.90 3.13
N LYS A 14 -9.18 -13.97 3.07
CA LYS A 14 -10.05 -12.80 3.19
C LYS A 14 -9.89 -12.13 4.56
N ASP A 15 -9.89 -12.89 5.64
CA ASP A 15 -9.69 -12.34 6.99
C ASP A 15 -8.32 -11.66 7.13
N LEU A 16 -7.26 -12.29 6.60
CA LEU A 16 -5.93 -11.69 6.59
C LEU A 16 -5.88 -10.37 5.80
N LEU A 17 -6.59 -10.28 4.67
CA LEU A 17 -6.69 -9.04 3.91
C LEU A 17 -7.46 -7.95 4.66
N LEU A 18 -8.49 -8.30 5.42
CA LEU A 18 -9.21 -7.35 6.26
C LEU A 18 -8.32 -6.83 7.40
N VAL A 19 -7.58 -7.72 8.07
CA VAL A 19 -6.63 -7.33 9.11
C VAL A 19 -5.51 -6.47 8.53
N GLU A 20 -4.97 -6.83 7.37
CA GLU A 20 -3.95 -6.03 6.66
C GLU A 20 -4.44 -4.60 6.41
N LYS A 21 -5.69 -4.42 5.96
CA LYS A 21 -6.27 -3.10 5.70
C LYS A 21 -6.16 -2.19 6.92
N ASP A 22 -6.57 -2.70 8.08
CA ASP A 22 -6.54 -1.95 9.34
C ASP A 22 -5.11 -1.65 9.78
N LEU A 23 -4.19 -2.60 9.60
CA LEU A 23 -2.78 -2.42 9.94
C LEU A 23 -2.07 -1.40 9.04
N ILE A 24 -2.36 -1.37 7.73
CA ILE A 24 -1.81 -0.38 6.80
C ILE A 24 -2.14 1.05 7.27
N VAL A 25 -3.38 1.27 7.73
CA VAL A 25 -3.79 2.60 8.23
C VAL A 25 -3.07 2.94 9.54
N LYS A 26 -2.90 1.97 10.44
CA LYS A 26 -2.24 2.18 11.74
C LYS A 26 -0.73 2.35 11.63
N ALA A 27 -0.09 1.68 10.67
CA ALA A 27 1.36 1.65 10.49
C ALA A 27 1.99 3.02 10.21
N ILE A 28 1.20 4.02 9.80
CA ILE A 28 1.67 5.41 9.66
C ILE A 28 2.16 5.97 11.00
N ASN A 29 1.51 5.60 12.11
CA ASN A 29 1.73 6.19 13.43
C ASN A 29 2.16 5.17 14.50
N ASP A 30 2.11 3.88 14.20
CA ASP A 30 2.37 2.81 15.17
C ASP A 30 3.37 1.77 14.63
N SER A 31 4.56 1.74 15.25
CA SER A 31 5.61 0.76 14.93
C SER A 31 5.20 -0.70 15.21
N GLN A 32 4.32 -0.95 16.19
CA GLN A 32 3.83 -2.31 16.46
C GLN A 32 2.91 -2.82 15.34
N ALA A 33 2.19 -1.92 14.66
CA ALA A 33 1.38 -2.29 13.51
C ALA A 33 2.24 -2.75 12.32
N VAL A 34 3.48 -2.24 12.18
CA VAL A 34 4.43 -2.68 11.15
C VAL A 34 4.86 -4.14 11.37
N ASP A 35 5.20 -4.51 12.61
CA ASP A 35 5.57 -5.89 12.94
C ASP A 35 4.41 -6.87 12.71
N GLN A 36 3.19 -6.45 13.05
CA GLN A 36 1.98 -7.23 12.78
C GLN A 36 1.70 -7.37 11.28
N LEU A 37 1.93 -6.30 10.51
CA LEU A 37 1.75 -6.31 9.06
C LEU A 37 2.68 -7.34 8.40
N ASN A 38 3.94 -7.41 8.81
CA ASN A 38 4.89 -8.41 8.33
C ASN A 38 4.43 -9.85 8.60
N LYS A 39 3.87 -10.12 9.79
CA LYS A 39 3.28 -11.43 10.11
C LYS A 39 2.12 -11.78 9.19
N VAL A 40 1.22 -10.82 8.96
CA VAL A 40 0.08 -11.00 8.04
C VAL A 40 0.55 -11.28 6.61
N VAL A 41 1.62 -10.64 6.16
CA VAL A 41 2.21 -10.90 4.84
C VAL A 41 2.71 -12.35 4.71
N GLU A 42 3.43 -12.86 5.71
CA GLU A 42 3.90 -14.26 5.71
C GLU A 42 2.74 -15.25 5.77
N GLU A 43 1.73 -15.01 6.61
CA GLU A 43 0.55 -15.88 6.68
C GLU A 43 -0.22 -15.92 5.35
N LYS A 44 -0.37 -14.78 4.67
CA LYS A 44 -0.97 -14.74 3.33
C LYS A 44 -0.16 -15.56 2.33
N ARG A 45 1.18 -15.46 2.38
CA ARG A 45 2.07 -16.23 1.51
C ARG A 45 1.88 -17.73 1.73
N GLU A 46 1.77 -18.19 2.97
CA GLU A 46 1.50 -19.59 3.29
C GLU A 46 0.15 -20.07 2.74
N VAL A 47 -0.91 -19.28 2.90
CA VAL A 47 -2.24 -19.61 2.37
C VAL A 47 -2.21 -19.69 0.84
N LEU A 48 -1.55 -18.73 0.18
CA LEU A 48 -1.40 -18.73 -1.28
C LEU A 48 -0.58 -19.92 -1.78
N LEU A 49 0.47 -20.33 -1.07
CA LEU A 49 1.22 -21.55 -1.39
C LEU A 49 0.36 -22.81 -1.29
N LYS A 50 -0.53 -22.90 -0.30
CA LYS A 50 -1.49 -24.01 -0.19
C LYS A 50 -2.48 -23.99 -1.35
N LEU A 51 -3.04 -22.82 -1.66
CA LEU A 51 -3.95 -22.65 -2.80
C LEU A 51 -3.28 -22.99 -4.14
N ALA A 52 -1.99 -22.69 -4.31
CA ALA A 52 -1.24 -22.99 -5.53
C ALA A 52 -1.09 -24.49 -5.82
N ASN A 53 -1.33 -25.38 -4.84
CA ASN A 53 -1.29 -26.83 -5.04
C ASN A 53 -2.58 -27.40 -5.66
N TYR A 54 -3.65 -26.61 -5.78
CA TYR A 54 -4.92 -27.02 -6.38
C TYR A 54 -4.98 -26.65 -7.86
N ASN A 55 -5.81 -27.39 -8.62
CA ASN A 55 -6.01 -27.09 -10.03
C ASN A 55 -7.07 -26.00 -10.21
N PRO A 56 -7.04 -25.26 -11.34
CA PRO A 56 -8.06 -24.26 -11.65
C PRO A 56 -9.51 -24.77 -11.55
N GLU A 57 -9.71 -26.04 -11.90
CA GLU A 57 -11.00 -26.73 -11.84
C GLU A 57 -11.54 -26.90 -10.42
N ASP A 58 -10.66 -26.98 -9.42
CA ASP A 58 -11.01 -27.14 -8.01
C ASP A 58 -11.62 -25.84 -7.42
N PHE A 59 -11.34 -24.69 -8.05
CA PHE A 59 -11.90 -23.39 -7.66
C PHE A 59 -13.30 -23.12 -8.23
N LYS A 60 -13.86 -24.02 -9.06
CA LYS A 60 -15.22 -23.87 -9.60
C LYS A 60 -16.25 -23.84 -8.47
N GLY A 61 -17.02 -22.75 -8.43
CA GLY A 61 -18.01 -22.44 -7.39
C GLY A 61 -17.54 -21.42 -6.34
N PHE A 62 -16.27 -20.96 -6.40
CA PHE A 62 -15.73 -19.93 -5.51
C PHE A 62 -15.50 -18.59 -6.19
N GLU A 63 -16.08 -18.36 -7.37
CA GLU A 63 -15.82 -17.19 -8.21
C GLU A 63 -16.12 -15.87 -7.50
N ASN A 64 -17.20 -15.83 -6.70
CA ASN A 64 -17.56 -14.66 -5.91
C ASN A 64 -16.52 -14.37 -4.81
N MET A 65 -16.02 -15.42 -4.16
CA MET A 65 -15.04 -15.31 -3.09
C MET A 65 -13.67 -14.87 -3.63
N VAL A 66 -13.27 -15.41 -4.78
CA VAL A 66 -12.07 -14.97 -5.51
C VAL A 66 -12.18 -13.50 -5.89
N ARG A 67 -13.33 -13.06 -6.43
CA ARG A 67 -13.56 -11.65 -6.77
C ARG A 67 -13.45 -10.75 -5.54
N GLU A 68 -14.08 -11.13 -4.43
CA GLU A 68 -14.02 -10.35 -3.19
C GLU A 68 -12.59 -10.23 -2.65
N ILE A 69 -11.83 -11.32 -2.67
CA ILE A 69 -10.40 -11.35 -2.30
C ILE A 69 -9.59 -10.42 -3.21
N GLN A 70 -9.85 -10.43 -4.52
CA GLN A 70 -9.18 -9.53 -5.47
C GLN A 70 -9.50 -8.05 -5.19
N ASP A 71 -10.77 -7.73 -4.92
CA ASP A 71 -11.20 -6.36 -4.61
C ASP A 71 -10.59 -5.84 -3.31
N LEU A 72 -10.53 -6.70 -2.27
CA LEU A 72 -9.85 -6.40 -1.01
C LEU A 72 -8.35 -6.20 -1.22
N SER A 73 -7.69 -7.11 -1.94
CA SER A 73 -6.26 -7.00 -2.23
C SER A 73 -5.92 -5.72 -3.01
N LYS A 74 -6.77 -5.35 -3.97
CA LYS A 74 -6.61 -4.09 -4.72
C LYS A 74 -6.79 -2.88 -3.82
N SER A 75 -7.77 -2.91 -2.92
CA SER A 75 -8.00 -1.84 -1.95
C SER A 75 -6.80 -1.65 -1.03
N ASN A 76 -6.22 -2.75 -0.51
CA ASN A 76 -5.02 -2.70 0.33
C ASN A 76 -3.82 -2.15 -0.43
N MET A 77 -3.62 -2.55 -1.69
CA MET A 77 -2.56 -1.99 -2.55
C MET A 77 -2.69 -0.48 -2.73
N ILE A 78 -3.91 0.02 -2.98
CA ILE A 78 -4.18 1.45 -3.12
C ILE A 78 -3.84 2.20 -1.82
N LEU A 79 -4.22 1.65 -0.67
CA LEU A 79 -3.89 2.24 0.63
C LEU A 79 -2.38 2.30 0.86
N SER A 80 -1.66 1.21 0.60
CA SER A 80 -0.20 1.18 0.71
C SER A 80 0.48 2.20 -0.21
N GLN A 81 -0.01 2.35 -1.44
CA GLN A 81 0.48 3.37 -2.37
C GLN A 81 0.20 4.79 -1.88
N ALA A 82 -0.97 5.04 -1.29
CA ALA A 82 -1.31 6.33 -0.71
C ALA A 82 -0.38 6.67 0.46
N ASN A 83 -0.09 5.70 1.34
CA ASN A 83 0.85 5.86 2.44
C ASN A 83 2.26 6.17 1.94
N LEU A 84 2.73 5.48 0.90
CA LEU A 84 4.05 5.75 0.31
C LEU A 84 4.14 7.19 -0.23
N LYS A 85 3.12 7.64 -0.97
CA LYS A 85 3.06 9.02 -1.47
C LYS A 85 3.03 10.07 -0.37
N PHE A 86 2.38 9.77 0.75
CA PHE A 86 2.39 10.65 1.92
C PHE A 86 3.78 10.73 2.55
N ILE A 87 4.49 9.61 2.65
CA ILE A 87 5.87 9.58 3.15
C ILE A 87 6.79 10.39 2.23
N GLU A 88 6.66 10.21 0.91
CA GLU A 88 7.40 10.98 -0.10
C GLU A 88 7.17 12.49 0.06
N SER A 89 5.91 12.94 0.20
CA SER A 89 5.61 14.36 0.36
C SER A 89 6.13 14.97 1.67
N VAL A 90 6.19 14.18 2.75
CA VAL A 90 6.83 14.58 4.00
C VAL A 90 8.33 14.77 3.79
N PHE A 91 8.99 13.84 3.09
CA PHE A 91 10.41 13.96 2.78
C PHE A 91 10.72 15.17 1.89
N ASP A 92 9.93 15.40 0.85
CA ASP A 92 10.06 16.57 -0.01
C ASP A 92 9.94 17.86 0.83
N SER A 93 8.99 17.93 1.76
CA SER A 93 8.81 19.10 2.63
C SER A 93 9.99 19.35 3.59
N ILE A 94 10.60 18.28 4.12
CA ILE A 94 11.76 18.36 5.02
C ILE A 94 13.01 18.79 4.24
N PHE A 95 13.19 18.27 3.03
CA PHE A 95 14.45 18.42 2.28
C PHE A 95 14.43 19.53 1.21
N GLU A 96 13.28 20.00 0.72
CA GLU A 96 13.22 21.16 -0.18
C GLU A 96 13.76 22.45 0.50
N ASN A 97 13.57 22.58 1.81
CA ASN A 97 14.10 23.70 2.60
C ASN A 97 15.62 23.62 2.90
N ALA A 98 16.26 22.46 2.68
CA ALA A 98 17.71 22.31 2.91
C ALA A 98 18.54 23.05 1.84
N SER A 99 17.93 23.40 0.72
CA SER A 99 18.59 24.10 -0.40
C SER A 99 18.54 25.64 -0.30
N THR A 100 17.80 26.20 0.66
CA THR A 100 17.57 27.67 0.75
C THR A 100 18.51 28.40 1.71
N TYR A 101 19.31 27.67 2.49
CA TYR A 101 20.36 28.27 3.34
C TYR A 101 21.74 27.74 2.92
N SER A 102 22.24 28.21 1.77
CA SER A 102 23.68 28.21 1.56
C SER A 102 24.32 29.18 2.56
N THR A 103 25.37 28.74 3.23
CA THR A 103 26.20 29.50 4.18
C THR A 103 26.88 30.74 3.57
N GLU A 104 26.65 31.01 2.29
CA GLU A 104 27.03 32.22 1.59
C GLU A 104 25.76 33.02 1.30
N GLY A 105 25.56 34.12 2.03
CA GLY A 105 24.40 35.01 1.93
C GLY A 105 24.29 35.73 0.58
N GLN A 106 24.04 35.00 -0.50
CA GLN A 106 23.69 35.56 -1.80
C GLN A 106 22.24 35.23 -2.13
N ILE A 107 21.38 36.19 -1.81
CA ILE A 107 19.99 36.24 -2.24
C ILE A 107 20.00 36.21 -3.78
N LYS A 108 19.57 35.10 -4.38
CA LYS A 108 19.21 35.07 -5.80
C LYS A 108 18.01 36.00 -5.98
N LYS A 109 18.25 37.22 -6.45
CA LYS A 109 17.21 38.09 -6.98
C LYS A 109 16.52 37.35 -8.12
N GLN A 110 15.35 36.80 -7.85
CA GLN A 110 14.37 36.45 -8.87
C GLN A 110 14.05 37.73 -9.63
N SER A 111 14.64 37.89 -10.81
CA SER A 111 14.25 38.96 -11.74
C SER A 111 12.87 38.62 -12.29
N SER A 112 11.85 39.13 -11.62
CA SER A 112 10.49 39.23 -12.13
C SER A 112 10.46 40.18 -13.33
N SER A 113 10.78 39.67 -14.52
CA SER A 113 10.53 40.38 -15.77
C SER A 113 9.10 40.12 -16.21
N ILE A 114 8.17 40.88 -15.62
CA ILE A 114 6.83 41.10 -16.16
C ILE A 114 7.01 41.95 -17.42
N ILE A 115 7.11 41.33 -18.59
CA ILE A 115 7.00 42.05 -19.86
C ILE A 115 5.56 41.93 -20.31
N ASN A 116 4.77 42.89 -19.84
CA ASN A 116 3.51 43.27 -20.44
C ASN A 116 3.72 44.67 -21.05
N LYS A 117 3.81 44.75 -22.38
CA LYS A 117 3.48 45.98 -23.11
C LYS A 117 3.12 45.64 -24.56
N LYS A 118 1.81 45.60 -24.82
CA LYS A 118 1.24 45.98 -26.10
C LYS A 118 1.50 47.48 -26.31
N ALA A 119 2.09 47.84 -27.44
CA ALA A 119 1.89 49.09 -28.19
C ALA A 119 2.55 48.91 -29.56
#